data_AF-A0A7S2IKQ0-F1
#
_entry.id   AF-A0A7S2IKQ0-F1
#
_cell.length_a   1.000
_cell.length_b   1.000
_cell.length_c   1.000
_cell.angle_alpha   90.00
_cell.angle_beta   90.00
_cell.angle_gamma   90.00
#
_symmetry.space_group_name_H-M   'P 1'
#
loop_
_entity.id
_entity.type
_entity.pdbx_description
1 polymer ?
#
loop_
_entity_poly.entity_id
_entity_poly.type
_entity_poly.pdbx_seq_one_letter_code
_entity_poly.pdbx_strand_id
1 'polypeptide(L)'
;KTASLKAIVAAKNEAEMRKFVKALRSEDLKDALLSAAKTGDINCVLPRTGGRPLHEAVKAGNVEMVVQLISAGAKIDTTDNYNETPLDCAKGLGDKQMEKVLLKESSKKKTG
;
A
#
# COMPACT_ATOMS: atom_id res chain seq x y z
N LYS A 1 2.81 -7.64 -21.61
CA LYS A 1 3.06 -6.50 -20.70
C LYS A 1 2.04 -6.59 -19.57
N THR A 2 2.46 -6.76 -18.33
CA THR A 2 1.55 -6.69 -17.18
C THR A 2 1.12 -5.25 -16.97
N ALA A 3 -0.16 -5.01 -16.68
CA ALA A 3 -0.65 -3.69 -16.33
C ALA A 3 -0.02 -3.23 -15.01
N SER A 4 0.32 -1.94 -14.90
CA SER A 4 0.81 -1.38 -13.64
C SER A 4 -0.28 -1.38 -12.57
N LEU A 5 0.10 -1.42 -11.29
CA LEU A 5 -0.86 -1.38 -10.18
C LEU A 5 -1.81 -0.18 -10.27
N LYS A 6 -1.27 0.99 -10.64
CA LYS A 6 -2.04 2.23 -10.89
C LYS A 6 -3.11 2.04 -11.96
N ALA A 7 -2.76 1.38 -13.06
CA ALA A 7 -3.69 1.16 -14.17
C ALA A 7 -4.81 0.18 -13.80
N ILE A 8 -4.48 -0.91 -13.09
CA ILE A 8 -5.47 -1.90 -12.63
C ILE A 8 -6.49 -1.23 -11.71
N VAL A 9 -6.02 -0.42 -10.75
CA VAL A 9 -6.87 0.31 -9.82
C VAL A 9 -7.71 1.36 -10.53
N ALA A 10 -7.11 2.22 -11.36
CA ALA A 10 -7.83 3.25 -12.09
C ALA A 10 -8.91 2.68 -13.03
N ALA A 11 -8.65 1.54 -13.67
CA ALA A 11 -9.61 0.86 -14.54
C ALA A 11 -10.67 0.04 -13.77
N LYS A 12 -10.59 0.01 -12.44
CA LYS A 12 -11.42 -0.83 -11.56
C LYS A 12 -11.44 -2.31 -11.95
N ASN A 13 -10.30 -2.83 -12.40
CA ASN A 13 -10.21 -4.17 -12.98
C ASN A 13 -9.99 -5.23 -11.89
N GLU A 14 -11.07 -5.70 -11.28
CA GLU A 14 -11.02 -6.77 -10.27
C GLU A 14 -10.41 -8.07 -10.81
N ALA A 15 -10.65 -8.43 -12.07
CA ALA A 15 -10.19 -9.70 -12.63
C ALA A 15 -8.66 -9.74 -12.74
N GLU A 16 -8.05 -8.64 -13.20
CA GLU A 16 -6.59 -8.50 -13.18
C GLU A 16 -6.05 -8.36 -11.77
N MET A 17 -6.72 -7.60 -10.89
CA MET A 17 -6.29 -7.48 -9.49
C MET A 17 -6.26 -8.85 -8.80
N ARG A 18 -7.27 -9.71 -9.01
CA ARG A 18 -7.31 -11.08 -8.46
C ARG A 18 -6.14 -11.94 -8.92
N LYS A 19 -5.71 -11.81 -10.19
CA LYS A 19 -4.52 -12.49 -10.70
C LYS A 19 -3.26 -11.94 -10.05
N PHE A 20 -3.18 -10.61 -9.90
CA PHE A 20 -2.05 -9.92 -9.27
C PHE A 20 -1.87 -10.34 -7.81
N VAL A 21 -2.95 -10.34 -7.02
CA VAL A 21 -2.88 -10.65 -5.58
C VAL A 21 -2.75 -12.14 -5.27
N LYS A 22 -2.93 -13.04 -6.25
CA LYS A 22 -2.88 -14.50 -6.07
C LYS A 22 -1.55 -14.98 -5.47
N ALA A 23 -0.44 -14.32 -5.81
CA ALA A 23 0.89 -14.67 -5.33
C ALA A 23 1.23 -14.12 -3.93
N LEU A 24 0.40 -13.22 -3.39
CA LEU A 24 0.64 -12.62 -2.08
C LEU A 24 0.35 -13.61 -0.96
N ARG A 25 1.08 -13.50 0.16
CA ARG A 25 0.87 -14.34 1.35
C ARG A 25 -0.03 -13.70 2.41
N SER A 26 -0.06 -12.37 2.48
CA SER A 26 -0.91 -11.64 3.45
C SER A 26 -2.32 -11.51 2.89
N GLU A 27 -3.30 -12.09 3.60
CA GLU A 27 -4.72 -11.95 3.24
C GLU A 27 -5.21 -10.51 3.40
N ASP A 28 -4.80 -9.80 4.45
CA ASP A 28 -5.20 -8.39 4.63
C ASP A 28 -4.67 -7.49 3.51
N LEU A 29 -3.45 -7.73 3.03
CA LEU A 29 -2.92 -7.02 1.86
C LEU A 29 -3.70 -7.37 0.57
N LYS A 30 -4.13 -8.62 0.39
CA LYS A 30 -4.97 -9.01 -0.76
C LYS A 30 -6.30 -8.28 -0.72
N ASP A 31 -6.96 -8.28 0.43
CA ASP A 31 -8.24 -7.61 0.66
C ASP A 31 -8.11 -6.10 0.38
N ALA A 32 -7.02 -5.49 0.87
CA ALA A 32 -6.75 -4.08 0.67
C ALA A 32 -6.59 -3.72 -0.82
N LEU A 33 -5.80 -4.49 -1.56
CA LEU A 33 -5.59 -4.28 -2.99
C LEU A 33 -6.85 -4.54 -3.82
N LEU A 34 -7.64 -5.56 -3.43
CA LEU A 34 -8.92 -5.84 -4.09
C LEU A 34 -9.94 -4.74 -3.82
N SER A 35 -9.98 -4.19 -2.61
CA SER A 35 -10.81 -3.03 -2.26
C SER A 35 -10.40 -1.78 -3.04
N ALA A 36 -9.10 -1.55 -3.20
CA ALA A 36 -8.59 -0.46 -4.04
C ALA A 36 -9.05 -0.62 -5.50
N ALA A 37 -8.98 -1.83 -6.07
CA ALA A 37 -9.50 -2.09 -7.41
C ALA A 37 -11.02 -1.92 -7.52
N LYS A 38 -11.79 -2.30 -6.49
CA LYS A 38 -13.25 -2.11 -6.46
C LYS A 38 -13.64 -0.63 -6.48
N THR A 39 -13.00 0.16 -5.63
CA THR A 39 -13.31 1.58 -5.45
C THR A 39 -12.69 2.45 -6.54
N GLY A 40 -11.57 1.99 -7.13
CA GLY A 40 -10.71 2.79 -7.99
C GLY A 40 -9.82 3.76 -7.23
N ASP A 41 -9.71 3.61 -5.91
CA ASP A 41 -8.92 4.47 -5.05
C ASP A 41 -7.83 3.67 -4.33
N ILE A 42 -6.56 3.96 -4.64
CA ILE A 42 -5.40 3.36 -3.98
C ILE A 42 -5.22 3.79 -2.53
N ASN A 43 -5.89 4.88 -2.14
CA ASN A 43 -5.87 5.41 -0.79
C ASN A 43 -7.12 4.98 0.00
N CYS A 44 -7.91 4.01 -0.47
CA CYS A 44 -9.14 3.60 0.21
C CYS A 44 -8.89 3.26 1.69
N VAL A 45 -9.84 3.62 2.54
CA VAL A 45 -9.79 3.30 3.97
C VAL A 45 -10.37 1.92 4.18
N LEU A 46 -9.65 1.06 4.87
CA LEU A 46 -10.06 -0.31 5.16
C LEU A 46 -10.99 -0.32 6.37
N PRO A 47 -12.17 -0.96 6.29
CA PRO A 47 -13.19 -0.85 7.33
C PRO A 47 -12.78 -1.49 8.67
N ARG A 48 -11.88 -2.49 8.66
CA ARG A 48 -11.45 -3.19 9.88
C ARG A 48 -10.37 -2.44 10.66
N THR A 49 -9.39 -1.88 9.96
CA THR A 49 -8.19 -1.29 10.58
C THR A 49 -8.16 0.23 10.52
N GLY A 50 -8.99 0.84 9.67
CA GLY A 50 -8.87 2.25 9.28
C GLY A 50 -7.58 2.55 8.52
N GLY A 51 -6.73 1.55 8.31
CA GLY A 51 -5.53 1.64 7.51
C GLY A 51 -5.87 1.80 6.05
N ARG A 52 -4.82 1.96 5.25
CA ARG A 52 -4.88 2.02 3.79
C ARG A 52 -4.05 0.87 3.22
N PRO A 53 -4.14 0.58 1.89
CA PRO A 53 -3.29 -0.43 1.27
C PRO A 53 -1.80 -0.30 1.60
N LEU A 54 -1.31 0.93 1.80
CA LEU A 54 0.07 1.19 2.20
C LEU A 54 0.39 0.70 3.63
N HIS A 55 -0.52 0.87 4.60
CA HIS A 55 -0.34 0.34 5.96
C HIS A 55 -0.23 -1.19 5.95
N GLU A 56 -1.12 -1.87 5.22
CA GLU A 56 -1.09 -3.34 5.16
C GLU A 56 0.16 -3.87 4.45
N ALA A 57 0.67 -3.16 3.44
CA ALA A 57 1.94 -3.53 2.80
C ALA A 57 3.14 -3.40 3.75
N VAL A 58 3.14 -2.38 4.62
CA VAL A 58 4.14 -2.20 5.66
C VAL A 58 4.02 -3.29 6.72
N LYS A 59 2.81 -3.56 7.22
CA LYS A 59 2.54 -4.62 8.21
C LYS A 59 2.90 -6.01 7.67
N ALA A 60 2.76 -6.23 6.37
CA ALA A 60 3.19 -7.45 5.69
C ALA A 60 4.71 -7.53 5.43
N GLY A 61 5.50 -6.50 5.74
CA GLY A 61 6.94 -6.44 5.46
C GLY A 61 7.27 -6.46 3.95
N ASN A 62 6.31 -6.13 3.09
CA ASN A 62 6.47 -6.28 1.64
C ASN A 62 6.99 -4.98 1.01
N VAL A 63 8.32 -4.82 1.05
CA VAL A 63 9.02 -3.64 0.53
C VAL A 63 8.70 -3.37 -0.94
N GLU A 64 8.62 -4.41 -1.77
CA GLU A 64 8.30 -4.25 -3.19
C GLU A 64 6.89 -3.68 -3.36
N MET A 65 5.92 -4.19 -2.61
CA MET A 65 4.55 -3.68 -2.68
C MET A 65 4.44 -2.24 -2.19
N VAL A 66 5.19 -1.87 -1.14
CA VAL A 66 5.27 -0.48 -0.66
C VAL A 66 5.71 0.45 -1.79
N VAL A 67 6.79 0.09 -2.51
CA VAL A 67 7.27 0.88 -3.64
C VAL A 67 6.24 0.95 -4.77
N GLN A 68 5.57 -0.16 -5.10
CA GLN A 68 4.53 -0.18 -6.13
C GLN A 68 3.32 0.69 -5.76
N LEU A 69 2.87 0.64 -4.50
CA LEU A 69 1.76 1.45 -3.98
C LEU A 69 2.08 2.94 -4.02
N ILE A 70 3.28 3.34 -3.58
CA ILE A 70 3.74 4.73 -3.64
C ILE A 70 3.82 5.20 -5.09
N SER A 71 4.37 4.38 -5.98
CA SER A 71 4.42 4.67 -7.43
C SER A 71 3.03 4.77 -8.05
N ALA A 72 2.05 4.06 -7.49
CA ALA A 72 0.65 4.14 -7.89
C ALA A 72 -0.09 5.37 -7.31
N GLY A 73 0.54 6.15 -6.43
CA GLY A 73 -0.04 7.36 -5.84
C GLY A 73 -0.58 7.20 -4.42
N ALA A 74 -0.17 6.15 -3.70
CA ALA A 74 -0.48 6.03 -2.28
C ALA A 74 0.14 7.18 -1.47
N LYS A 75 -0.63 7.75 -0.55
CA LYS A 75 -0.19 8.79 0.37
C LYS A 75 0.63 8.16 1.51
N ILE A 76 1.85 8.63 1.69
CA ILE A 76 2.83 8.08 2.64
C ILE A 76 2.68 8.60 4.07
N ASP A 77 1.93 9.68 4.23
CA ASP A 77 1.75 10.48 5.44
C ASP A 77 0.37 10.30 6.09
N THR A 78 -0.46 9.40 5.57
CA THR A 78 -1.79 9.12 6.12
C THR A 78 -1.73 8.28 7.38
N THR A 79 -2.62 8.52 8.32
CA THR A 79 -2.76 7.72 9.54
C THR A 79 -3.84 6.65 9.42
N ASP A 80 -3.73 5.57 10.21
CA ASP A 80 -4.79 4.59 10.44
C ASP A 80 -5.64 4.94 11.68
N ASN A 81 -6.52 4.03 12.14
CA ASN A 81 -7.37 4.26 13.33
C ASN A 81 -6.60 4.43 14.64
N TYR A 82 -5.32 4.03 14.68
CA TYR A 82 -4.45 4.20 15.84
C TYR A 82 -3.65 5.51 15.76
N ASN A 83 -3.95 6.37 14.79
CA ASN A 83 -3.17 7.56 14.44
C ASN A 83 -1.73 7.24 14.00
N GLU A 84 -1.46 6.01 13.53
CA GLU A 84 -0.14 5.60 13.09
C GLU A 84 0.05 5.87 11.59
N THR A 85 1.16 6.54 11.23
CA THR A 85 1.59 6.60 9.83
C THR A 85 2.21 5.25 9.40
N PRO A 86 2.34 4.97 8.09
CA PRO A 86 3.10 3.82 7.61
C PRO A 86 4.52 3.76 8.20
N LEU A 87 5.15 4.91 8.43
CA LEU A 87 6.47 4.98 9.07
C LEU A 87 6.42 4.59 10.56
N ASP A 88 5.36 4.97 11.28
CA ASP A 88 5.18 4.60 12.68
C ASP A 88 4.94 3.09 12.82
N CYS A 89 4.13 2.50 11.93
CA CYS A 89 3.99 1.03 11.87
C CYS A 89 5.34 0.35 11.64
N ALA A 90 6.16 0.82 10.69
CA ALA A 90 7.48 0.25 10.42
C ALA A 90 8.41 0.34 11.65
N LYS A 91 8.39 1.46 12.38
CA LYS A 91 9.14 1.65 13.63
C LYS A 91 8.66 0.72 14.74
N GLY A 92 7.34 0.59 14.92
CA GLY A 92 6.73 -0.29 15.91
C GLY A 92 7.06 -1.76 15.69
N LEU A 93 7.21 -2.16 14.42
CA LEU A 93 7.65 -3.51 14.03
C LEU A 93 9.17 -3.71 14.12
N GLY A 94 9.95 -2.62 14.30
CA GLY A 94 11.41 -2.66 14.28
C GLY A 94 12.02 -2.93 12.90
N ASP A 95 11.26 -2.77 11.81
CA ASP A 95 11.71 -3.05 10.45
C ASP A 95 12.54 -1.88 9.90
N LYS A 96 13.85 -1.93 10.20
CA LYS A 96 14.83 -0.91 9.77
C LYS A 96 14.97 -0.80 8.25
N GLN A 97 14.69 -1.86 7.50
CA GLN A 97 14.72 -1.80 6.04
C GLN A 97 13.52 -1.01 5.53
N MET A 98 12.32 -1.32 6.04
CA MET A 98 11.09 -0.61 5.68
C MET A 98 11.15 0.86 6.07
N GLU A 99 11.65 1.19 7.27
CA GLU A 99 11.88 2.58 7.70
C GLU A 99 12.70 3.37 6.67
N LYS A 100 13.84 2.80 6.22
CA LYS A 100 14.72 3.44 5.23
C LYS A 100 14.01 3.66 3.89
N VAL A 101 13.22 2.69 3.44
CA VAL A 101 12.46 2.79 2.18
C VAL A 101 11.44 3.90 2.27
N LEU A 102 10.62 3.92 3.33
CA LEU A 102 9.59 4.94 3.53
C LEU A 102 10.19 6.35 3.67
N LEU A 103 11.30 6.51 4.41
CA LEU A 103 12.00 7.80 4.53
C LEU A 103 12.56 8.29 3.18
N LYS A 104 13.13 7.37 2.39
CA LYS A 104 13.65 7.69 1.06
C LYS A 104 12.52 8.15 0.13
N GLU A 105 11.41 7.42 0.09
CA GLU A 105 10.26 7.78 -0.74
C GLU A 105 9.59 9.07 -0.26
N SER A 106 9.52 9.31 1.05
CA SER A 106 8.99 10.55 1.63
C SER A 106 9.82 11.78 1.22
N SER A 107 11.15 11.63 1.18
CA SER A 107 12.07 12.71 0.83
C SER A 107 11.99 13.08 -0.66
N LYS A 108 11.81 12.09 -1.55
CA LYS A 108 11.63 12.33 -2.99
C LYS A 108 10.40 13.17 -3.31
N LYS A 109 9.33 13.06 -2.50
CA LYS A 109 8.08 13.79 -2.73
C LYS A 109 8.19 15.29 -2.41
N LYS A 110 9.17 15.70 -1.61
CA LYS A 110 9.38 17.11 -1.22
C LYS A 110 10.20 17.91 -2.24
N THR A 111 10.79 17.27 -3.23
CA THR A 111 11.72 17.89 -4.19
C THR A 111 11.16 17.97 -5.62
N GLY A 112 9.84 17.95 -5.80
CA GLY A 112 9.17 18.03 -7.10
C GLY A 112 8.18 19.17 -7.18
#